data_AF-K6W227-F1
#
_entry.id   AF-K6W227-F1
#
_cell.length_a   1.000
_cell.length_b   1.000
_cell.length_c   1.000
_cell.angle_alpha   90.00
_cell.angle_beta   90.00
_cell.angle_gamma   90.00
#
_symmetry.space_group_name_H-M   'P 1'
#
loop_
_entity.id
_entity.type
_entity.pdbx_description
1 polymer ?
#
loop_
_entity_poly.entity_id
_entity_poly.type
_entity_poly.pdbx_seq_one_letter_code
_entity_poly.pdbx_strand_id
1 'polypeptide(L)'
;MISALEYAYANYGSTATLHSLLPEMKFTPASAWYDADEASCREAMASRILLRSESPLPPFVSNVVAQYFTISSIEPIRLAEIDTSLDVTALPEALVLSHSTDLDGYLCVDEGSYVASNLDLHLRRSQLAYRTPSGQSALAILTATATSEMWGFIETELQELEQQWLSATIRPVIP
;
A
#
# COMPACT_ATOMS: atom_id res chain seq x y z
N MET A 1 -9.90 3.10 -6.05
CA MET A 1 -9.92 4.53 -5.69
C MET A 1 -8.66 4.83 -4.88
N ILE A 2 -8.01 5.98 -5.09
CA ILE A 2 -6.86 6.41 -4.28
C ILE A 2 -7.03 7.91 -4.00
N SER A 3 -7.52 8.24 -2.81
CA SER A 3 -7.97 9.58 -2.42
C SER A 3 -6.88 10.63 -2.57
N ALA A 4 -5.62 10.28 -2.28
CA ALA A 4 -4.46 11.15 -2.49
C ALA A 4 -4.24 11.51 -3.97
N LEU A 5 -4.45 10.56 -4.90
CA LEU A 5 -4.31 10.84 -6.33
C LEU A 5 -5.48 11.68 -6.87
N GLU A 6 -6.69 11.46 -6.34
CA GLU A 6 -7.86 12.28 -6.67
C GLU A 6 -7.69 13.72 -6.18
N TYR A 7 -7.17 13.88 -4.95
CA TYR A 7 -6.80 15.19 -4.41
C TYR A 7 -5.76 15.90 -5.28
N ALA A 8 -4.73 15.18 -5.73
CA ALA A 8 -3.70 15.72 -6.62
C ALA A 8 -4.27 16.24 -7.93
N TYR A 9 -5.17 15.46 -8.53
CA TYR A 9 -5.83 15.81 -9.78
C TYR A 9 -6.76 17.02 -9.61
N ALA A 10 -7.63 16.98 -8.58
CA ALA A 10 -8.64 18.01 -8.37
C ALA A 10 -8.06 19.37 -7.98
N ASN A 11 -7.01 19.40 -7.15
CA ASN A 11 -6.46 20.65 -6.60
C ASN A 11 -5.27 21.21 -7.39
N TYR A 12 -4.53 20.35 -8.10
CA TYR A 12 -3.31 20.77 -8.80
C TYR A 12 -3.30 20.40 -10.29
N GLY A 13 -4.35 19.77 -10.82
CA GLY A 13 -4.38 19.28 -12.20
C GLY A 13 -3.26 18.27 -12.51
N SER A 14 -2.71 17.63 -11.48
CA SER A 14 -1.55 16.75 -11.61
C SER A 14 -1.98 15.32 -11.90
N THR A 15 -1.29 14.68 -12.85
CA THR A 15 -1.53 13.28 -13.21
C THR A 15 -0.54 12.36 -12.52
N ALA A 16 -0.98 11.19 -12.04
CA ALA A 16 -0.08 10.20 -11.46
C ALA A 16 0.37 9.16 -12.50
N THR A 17 1.65 8.79 -12.45
CA THR A 17 2.24 7.69 -13.23
C THR A 17 2.59 6.56 -12.27
N LEU A 18 2.02 5.37 -12.49
CA LEU A 18 2.41 4.15 -11.78
C LEU A 18 3.73 3.61 -12.36
N HIS A 19 4.65 3.25 -11.49
CA HIS A 19 5.96 2.71 -11.88
C HIS A 19 6.10 1.23 -11.52
N SER A 20 6.89 0.50 -12.32
CA SER A 20 7.42 -0.80 -11.90
C SER A 20 8.34 -0.64 -10.68
N LEU A 21 8.49 -1.69 -9.88
CA LEU A 21 9.42 -1.69 -8.75
C LEU A 21 10.85 -1.39 -9.21
N LEU A 22 11.44 -0.33 -8.65
CA LEU A 22 12.85 -0.01 -8.85
C LEU A 22 13.73 -0.85 -7.90
N PRO A 23 14.94 -1.26 -8.30
CA PRO A 23 15.83 -2.09 -7.48
C PRO A 23 16.08 -1.51 -6.07
N GLU A 24 16.22 -0.19 -5.95
CA GLU A 24 16.46 0.52 -4.70
C GLU A 24 15.27 0.53 -3.74
N MET A 25 14.05 0.33 -4.24
CA MET A 25 12.82 0.22 -3.44
C MET A 25 12.49 -1.23 -3.06
N LYS A 26 13.31 -2.20 -3.51
CA LYS A 26 13.09 -3.61 -3.22
C LYS A 26 13.49 -3.93 -1.79
N PHE A 27 12.56 -4.49 -1.03
CA PHE A 27 12.81 -5.09 0.28
C PHE A 27 12.79 -6.62 0.20
N THR A 28 13.51 -7.29 1.11
CA THR A 28 13.61 -8.76 1.11
C THR A 28 12.61 -9.32 2.12
N PRO A 29 11.52 -9.95 1.67
CA PRO A 29 10.52 -10.46 2.59
C PRO A 29 11.04 -11.72 3.31
N ALA A 30 10.38 -12.09 4.42
CA ALA A 30 10.67 -13.33 5.13
C ALA A 30 10.42 -14.57 4.24
N SER A 31 11.00 -15.71 4.60
CA SER A 31 10.96 -16.95 3.78
C SER A 31 9.56 -17.50 3.50
N ALA A 32 8.56 -17.11 4.30
CA ALA A 32 7.16 -17.48 4.08
C ALA A 32 6.51 -16.73 2.91
N TRP A 33 7.16 -15.72 2.35
CA TRP A 33 6.62 -14.83 1.33
C TRP A 33 7.43 -14.91 0.04
N TYR A 34 6.76 -14.88 -1.09
CA TYR A 34 7.39 -14.92 -2.41
C TYR A 34 6.74 -13.94 -3.38
N ASP A 35 7.52 -13.49 -4.35
CA ASP A 35 7.04 -12.59 -5.41
C ASP A 35 6.05 -13.32 -6.34
N ALA A 36 4.93 -12.68 -6.62
CA ALA A 36 4.07 -13.07 -7.74
C ALA A 36 4.77 -12.80 -9.08
N ASP A 37 4.27 -13.40 -10.16
CA ASP A 37 4.81 -13.13 -11.49
C ASP A 37 4.46 -11.70 -11.99
N GLU A 38 5.20 -11.27 -13.01
CA GLU A 38 5.04 -9.93 -13.60
C GLU A 38 3.65 -9.73 -14.24
N ALA A 39 3.02 -10.80 -14.72
CA ALA A 39 1.70 -10.74 -15.33
C ALA A 39 0.64 -10.39 -14.29
N SER A 40 0.67 -11.08 -13.14
CA SER A 40 -0.19 -10.82 -11.99
C SER A 40 -0.02 -9.40 -11.46
N CYS A 41 1.23 -8.92 -11.38
CA CYS A 41 1.52 -7.54 -10.98
C CYS A 41 0.88 -6.53 -11.97
N ARG A 42 1.01 -6.77 -13.27
CA ARG A 42 0.46 -5.88 -14.31
C ARG A 42 -1.07 -5.87 -14.31
N GLU A 43 -1.69 -7.04 -14.19
CA GLU A 43 -3.15 -7.17 -14.15
C GLU A 43 -3.76 -6.46 -12.92
N ALA A 44 -3.08 -6.53 -11.77
CA ALA A 44 -3.50 -5.85 -10.56
C ALA A 44 -3.11 -4.37 -10.50
N MET A 45 -2.47 -3.81 -11.53
CA MET A 45 -1.88 -2.46 -11.51
C MET A 45 -0.97 -2.25 -10.28
N ALA A 46 -0.15 -3.25 -9.98
CA ALA A 46 0.78 -3.29 -8.86
C ALA A 46 2.23 -3.16 -9.35
N SER A 47 3.05 -2.47 -8.56
CA SER A 47 4.50 -2.43 -8.77
C SER A 47 5.16 -3.73 -8.30
N ARG A 48 4.60 -4.37 -7.27
CA ARG A 48 5.04 -5.66 -6.71
C ARG A 48 3.89 -6.31 -5.95
N ILE A 49 3.78 -7.63 -6.03
CA ILE A 49 2.88 -8.43 -5.19
C ILE A 49 3.71 -9.51 -4.48
N LEU A 50 3.55 -9.61 -3.17
CA LEU A 50 4.04 -10.72 -2.37
C LEU A 50 2.87 -11.60 -1.98
N LEU A 51 3.05 -12.91 -2.15
CA LEU A 51 2.09 -13.93 -1.75
C LEU A 51 2.69 -14.74 -0.60
N ARG A 52 1.87 -15.06 0.39
CA ARG A 52 2.27 -15.93 1.49
C ARG A 52 2.15 -17.40 1.06
N SER A 53 3.13 -18.21 1.46
CA SER A 53 3.10 -19.66 1.31
C SER A 53 2.17 -20.25 2.37
N GLU A 54 1.07 -20.85 1.93
CA GLU A 54 0.03 -21.41 2.80
C GLU A 54 -0.30 -22.84 2.35
N SER A 55 -0.47 -23.75 3.32
CA SER A 55 -0.75 -25.17 3.07
C SER A 55 -1.79 -25.70 4.06
N PRO A 56 -2.95 -26.22 3.59
CA PRO A 56 -3.35 -26.33 2.18
C PRO A 56 -3.58 -24.96 1.53
N LEU A 57 -3.61 -24.89 0.19
CA LEU A 57 -3.87 -23.65 -0.53
C LEU A 57 -5.27 -23.13 -0.17
N PRO A 58 -5.39 -21.94 0.44
CA PRO A 58 -6.68 -21.38 0.83
C PRO A 58 -7.45 -20.81 -0.37
N PRO A 59 -8.76 -20.56 -0.22
CA PRO A 59 -9.56 -19.81 -1.20
C PRO A 59 -9.05 -18.38 -1.45
N PHE A 60 -8.38 -17.78 -0.47
CA PHE A 60 -7.72 -16.49 -0.56
C PHE A 60 -6.32 -16.60 0.04
N VAL A 61 -5.29 -16.31 -0.76
CA VAL A 61 -3.90 -16.30 -0.30
C VAL A 61 -3.58 -14.93 0.27
N SER A 62 -3.08 -14.90 1.51
CA SER A 62 -2.64 -13.64 2.13
C SER A 62 -1.58 -12.98 1.27
N ASN A 63 -1.71 -11.68 1.04
CA ASN A 63 -0.86 -10.97 0.10
C ASN A 63 -0.53 -9.56 0.56
N VAL A 64 0.57 -9.04 0.03
CA VAL A 64 0.99 -7.65 0.18
C VAL A 64 1.22 -7.07 -1.21
N VAL A 65 0.56 -5.95 -1.49
CA VAL A 65 0.63 -5.25 -2.77
C VAL A 65 1.31 -3.90 -2.56
N ALA A 66 2.37 -3.64 -3.33
CA ALA A 66 3.04 -2.34 -3.35
C ALA A 66 2.74 -1.59 -4.66
N GLN A 67 2.46 -0.30 -4.57
CA GLN A 67 2.25 0.60 -5.70
C GLN A 67 3.09 1.86 -5.50
N TYR A 68 3.86 2.27 -6.51
CA TYR A 68 4.65 3.50 -6.48
C TYR A 68 4.23 4.45 -7.59
N PHE A 69 3.79 5.64 -7.21
CA PHE A 69 3.34 6.68 -8.11
C PHE A 69 4.29 7.88 -8.07
N THR A 70 4.65 8.40 -9.24
CA THR A 70 5.12 9.78 -9.35
C THR A 70 3.93 10.65 -9.76
N ILE A 71 3.76 11.80 -9.12
CA ILE A 71 2.64 12.71 -9.38
C ILE A 71 3.12 13.83 -10.31
N SER A 72 3.82 14.83 -9.77
CA SER A 72 4.33 15.96 -10.56
C SER A 72 5.34 16.76 -9.72
N SER A 73 5.71 17.96 -10.18
CA SER A 73 6.59 18.88 -9.46
C SER A 73 5.89 19.69 -8.35
N ILE A 74 4.77 19.19 -7.81
CA ILE A 74 4.11 19.78 -6.64
C ILE A 74 4.84 19.42 -5.34
N GLU A 75 4.40 19.99 -4.22
CA GLU A 75 4.79 19.49 -2.90
C GLU A 75 4.21 18.08 -2.65
N PRO A 76 4.90 17.22 -1.88
CA PRO A 76 4.30 15.99 -1.35
C PRO A 76 2.97 16.32 -0.68
N ILE A 77 1.96 15.49 -0.94
CA ILE A 77 0.61 15.70 -0.39
C ILE A 77 0.67 15.36 1.10
N ARG A 78 0.24 16.28 1.96
CA ARG A 78 0.10 15.99 3.38
C ARG A 78 -1.16 15.15 3.59
N LEU A 79 -0.98 13.84 3.71
CA LEU A 79 -2.07 12.86 3.80
C LEU A 79 -3.00 13.10 4.99
N ALA A 80 -2.51 13.69 6.09
CA ALA A 80 -3.36 14.05 7.23
C ALA A 80 -4.42 15.14 6.93
N GLU A 81 -4.31 15.84 5.80
CA GLU A 81 -5.28 16.85 5.37
C GLU A 81 -6.40 16.26 4.50
N ILE A 82 -6.32 14.97 4.16
CA ILE A 82 -7.31 14.23 3.39
C ILE A 82 -7.79 13.02 4.18
N ASP A 83 -9.04 12.64 3.96
CA ASP A 83 -9.58 11.41 4.56
C ASP A 83 -9.20 10.20 3.69
N THR A 84 -8.04 9.60 3.94
CA THR A 84 -7.57 8.42 3.19
C THR A 84 -8.39 7.17 3.48
N SER A 85 -9.11 7.13 4.60
CA SER A 85 -9.98 5.99 4.95
C SER A 85 -11.11 5.80 3.94
N LEU A 86 -11.42 6.83 3.14
CA LEU A 86 -12.33 6.73 2.00
C LEU A 86 -11.92 5.62 1.01
N ASP A 87 -10.62 5.35 0.86
CA ASP A 87 -10.11 4.24 0.03
C ASP A 87 -10.63 2.88 0.50
N VAL A 88 -10.79 2.71 1.82
CA VAL A 88 -11.35 1.50 2.45
C VAL A 88 -12.87 1.50 2.30
N THR A 89 -13.55 2.62 2.57
CA THR A 89 -15.02 2.70 2.49
C THR A 89 -15.58 2.43 1.10
N ALA A 90 -14.77 2.61 0.05
CA ALA A 90 -15.14 2.30 -1.32
C ALA A 90 -15.20 0.79 -1.63
N LEU A 91 -14.72 -0.06 -0.72
CA LEU A 91 -14.80 -1.51 -0.86
C LEU A 91 -16.19 -2.04 -0.47
N PRO A 92 -16.61 -3.19 -1.02
CA PRO A 92 -17.93 -3.76 -0.71
C PRO A 92 -18.08 -4.10 0.77
N GLU A 93 -19.16 -3.63 1.38
CA GLU A 93 -19.51 -3.92 2.79
C GLU A 93 -18.36 -3.58 3.76
N ALA A 94 -17.60 -2.53 3.45
CA ALA A 94 -16.41 -2.19 4.20
C ALA A 94 -16.70 -1.52 5.55
N LEU A 95 -15.85 -1.82 6.53
CA LEU A 95 -15.78 -1.15 7.82
C LEU A 95 -14.36 -0.66 8.05
N VAL A 96 -14.21 0.64 8.31
CA VAL A 96 -12.94 1.22 8.77
C VAL A 96 -12.76 0.85 10.25
N LEU A 97 -11.66 0.20 10.58
CA LEU A 97 -11.33 -0.26 11.92
C LEU A 97 -10.42 0.73 12.64
N SER A 98 -9.42 1.25 11.94
CA SER A 98 -8.51 2.26 12.47
C SER A 98 -7.99 3.18 11.36
N HIS A 99 -7.61 4.39 11.76
CA HIS A 99 -6.96 5.38 10.90
C HIS A 99 -5.91 6.07 11.75
N SER A 100 -4.69 6.20 11.23
CA SER A 100 -3.59 6.87 11.91
C SER A 100 -2.72 7.64 10.95
N THR A 101 -2.10 8.71 11.43
CA THR A 101 -1.19 9.54 10.65
C THR A 101 0.12 9.72 11.42
N ASP A 102 1.24 9.68 10.71
CA ASP A 102 2.59 9.86 11.24
C ASP A 102 3.47 10.63 10.25
N LEU A 103 4.76 10.81 10.56
CA LEU A 103 5.75 11.54 9.76
C LEU A 103 5.24 12.94 9.38
N ASP A 104 4.78 13.72 10.36
CA ASP A 104 4.18 15.06 10.16
C ASP A 104 2.98 15.06 9.19
N GLY A 105 2.27 13.94 9.13
CA GLY A 105 1.07 13.76 8.31
C GLY A 105 1.35 13.32 6.87
N TYR A 106 2.58 12.91 6.54
CA TYR A 106 2.93 12.36 5.22
C TYR A 106 2.80 10.83 5.15
N LEU A 107 2.70 10.15 6.29
CA LEU A 107 2.36 8.74 6.37
C LEU A 107 0.94 8.61 6.93
N CYS A 108 0.11 7.84 6.27
CA CYS A 108 -1.17 7.42 6.79
C CYS A 108 -1.28 5.90 6.77
N VAL A 109 -1.89 5.33 7.81
CA VAL A 109 -2.21 3.90 7.85
C VAL A 109 -3.67 3.71 8.21
N ASP A 110 -4.38 3.06 7.30
CA ASP A 110 -5.79 2.71 7.39
C ASP A 110 -5.93 1.20 7.57
N GLU A 111 -6.73 0.77 8.54
CA GLU A 111 -7.14 -0.64 8.67
C GLU A 111 -8.64 -0.76 8.45
N GLY A 112 -9.03 -1.87 7.85
CA GLY A 112 -10.41 -2.13 7.57
C GLY A 112 -10.72 -3.59 7.35
N SER A 113 -12.00 -3.90 7.34
CA SER A 113 -12.51 -5.16 6.84
C SER A 113 -13.48 -4.93 5.70
N TYR A 114 -13.60 -5.89 4.80
CA TYR A 114 -14.55 -5.86 3.70
C TYR A 114 -14.89 -7.28 3.25
N VAL A 115 -15.95 -7.43 2.46
CA VAL A 115 -16.36 -8.73 1.92
C VAL A 115 -16.01 -8.81 0.44
N ALA A 116 -15.34 -9.89 0.04
CA ALA A 116 -15.13 -10.21 -1.37
C ALA A 116 -15.27 -11.71 -1.60
N SER A 117 -16.03 -12.09 -2.64
CA SER A 117 -16.26 -13.51 -2.98
C SER A 117 -16.79 -14.34 -1.80
N ASN A 118 -17.63 -13.76 -0.94
CA ASN A 118 -18.15 -14.34 0.31
C ASN A 118 -17.07 -14.67 1.36
N LEU A 119 -15.92 -14.00 1.32
CA LEU A 119 -14.88 -14.07 2.32
C LEU A 119 -14.79 -12.73 3.07
N ASP A 120 -14.73 -12.82 4.40
CA ASP A 120 -14.38 -11.70 5.26
C ASP A 120 -12.87 -11.46 5.19
N LEU A 121 -12.49 -10.31 4.64
CA LEU A 121 -11.11 -9.92 4.46
C LEU A 121 -10.79 -8.76 5.40
N HIS A 122 -9.59 -8.81 5.96
CA HIS A 122 -8.97 -7.72 6.70
C HIS A 122 -7.87 -7.13 5.83
N LEU A 123 -7.78 -5.80 5.79
CA LEU A 123 -6.71 -5.09 5.13
C LEU A 123 -6.05 -4.07 6.06
N ARG A 124 -4.77 -3.83 5.79
CA ARG A 124 -4.01 -2.69 6.31
C ARG A 124 -3.34 -2.00 5.13
N ARG A 125 -3.60 -0.71 4.98
CA ARG A 125 -3.14 0.10 3.86
C ARG A 125 -2.32 1.26 4.39
N SER A 126 -1.05 1.25 4.07
CA SER A 126 -0.10 2.30 4.42
C SER A 126 0.20 3.14 3.19
N GLN A 127 0.03 4.46 3.30
CA GLN A 127 0.25 5.42 2.24
C GLN A 127 1.32 6.41 2.69
N LEU A 128 2.39 6.54 1.91
CA LEU A 128 3.50 7.45 2.17
C LEU A 128 3.62 8.44 1.01
N ALA A 129 3.39 9.72 1.30
CA ALA A 129 3.71 10.80 0.39
C ALA A 129 5.12 11.31 0.66
N TYR A 130 5.93 11.51 -0.38
CA TYR A 130 7.32 11.90 -0.24
C TYR A 130 7.85 12.60 -1.48
N ARG A 131 9.06 13.14 -1.39
CA ARG A 131 9.78 13.71 -2.53
C ARG A 131 10.83 12.71 -3.02
N THR A 132 10.82 12.40 -4.30
CA THR A 132 11.84 11.53 -4.91
C THR A 132 13.22 12.22 -4.91
N PRO A 133 14.32 11.47 -5.10
CA PRO A 133 15.65 12.06 -5.32
C PRO A 133 15.69 13.02 -6.51
N SER A 134 14.84 12.79 -7.52
CA SER A 134 14.69 13.68 -8.68
C SER A 134 13.90 14.96 -8.39
N GLY A 135 13.41 15.13 -7.16
CA GLY A 135 12.67 16.31 -6.70
C GLY A 135 11.17 16.26 -7.00
N GLN A 136 10.63 15.16 -7.51
CA GLN A 136 9.21 15.01 -7.84
C GLN A 136 8.40 14.58 -6.61
N SER A 137 7.15 15.02 -6.52
CA SER A 137 6.19 14.49 -5.56
C SER A 137 5.80 13.06 -5.94
N ALA A 138 5.77 12.18 -4.96
CA ALA A 138 5.46 10.76 -5.11
C ALA A 138 4.55 10.26 -3.99
N LEU A 139 3.85 9.17 -4.30
CA LEU A 139 3.02 8.42 -3.37
C LEU A 139 3.39 6.95 -3.48
N ALA A 140 3.82 6.35 -2.37
CA ALA A 140 3.99 4.91 -2.26
C ALA A 140 2.86 4.35 -1.40
N ILE A 141 2.32 3.20 -1.80
CA ILE A 141 1.23 2.52 -1.10
C ILE A 141 1.62 1.07 -0.88
N LEU A 142 1.42 0.58 0.33
CA LEU A 142 1.50 -0.82 0.68
C LEU A 142 0.15 -1.27 1.23
N THR A 143 -0.46 -2.28 0.61
CA THR A 143 -1.72 -2.87 1.08
C THR A 143 -1.49 -4.33 1.43
N ALA A 144 -1.61 -4.68 2.70
CA ALA A 144 -1.65 -6.06 3.16
C ALA A 144 -3.11 -6.52 3.24
N THR A 145 -3.41 -7.72 2.77
CA THR A 145 -4.75 -8.32 2.83
C THR A 145 -4.67 -9.78 3.23
N ALA A 146 -5.54 -10.21 4.14
CA ALA A 146 -5.71 -11.60 4.53
C ALA A 146 -7.17 -11.88 4.91
N THR A 147 -7.53 -13.15 5.08
CA THR A 147 -8.81 -13.48 5.73
C THR A 147 -8.77 -13.05 7.20
N SER A 148 -9.91 -12.71 7.79
CA SER A 148 -9.97 -12.33 9.21
C SER A 148 -9.46 -13.44 10.14
N GLU A 149 -9.59 -14.70 9.75
CA GLU A 149 -9.00 -15.85 10.48
C GLU A 149 -7.47 -15.82 10.41
N MET A 150 -6.89 -15.61 9.22
CA MET A 150 -5.44 -15.61 9.04
C MET A 150 -4.78 -14.37 9.65
N TRP A 151 -5.47 -13.23 9.68
CA TRP A 151 -4.94 -11.94 10.12
C TRP A 151 -4.21 -12.03 11.46
N GLY A 152 -4.87 -12.59 12.48
CA GLY A 152 -4.30 -12.68 13.83
C GLY A 152 -3.04 -13.57 13.93
N PHE A 153 -2.78 -14.42 12.94
CA PHE A 153 -1.57 -15.26 12.89
C PHE A 153 -0.40 -14.57 12.20
N ILE A 154 -0.68 -13.64 11.27
CA ILE A 154 0.33 -13.06 10.38
C ILE A 154 0.51 -11.56 10.58
N GLU A 155 -0.27 -10.93 11.45
CA GLU A 155 -0.24 -9.48 11.69
C GLU A 155 1.18 -8.96 11.96
N THR A 156 1.96 -9.66 12.80
CA THR A 156 3.36 -9.28 13.07
C THR A 156 4.24 -9.39 11.81
N GLU A 157 4.05 -10.41 10.98
CA GLU A 157 4.77 -10.55 9.71
C GLU A 157 4.44 -9.37 8.77
N LEU A 158 3.16 -8.97 8.72
CA LEU A 158 2.70 -7.84 7.89
C LEU A 158 3.28 -6.51 8.36
N GLN A 159 3.32 -6.27 9.67
CA GLN A 159 3.95 -5.09 10.26
C GLN A 159 5.46 -5.04 9.98
N GLU A 160 6.15 -6.18 10.03
CA GLU A 160 7.57 -6.26 9.65
C GLU A 160 7.79 -5.93 8.17
N LEU A 161 6.94 -6.45 7.27
CA LEU A 161 6.99 -6.13 5.84
C LEU A 161 6.74 -4.63 5.59
N GLU A 162 5.78 -4.04 6.32
CA GLU A 162 5.51 -2.59 6.28
C GLU A 162 6.74 -1.78 6.70
N GLN A 163 7.40 -2.14 7.80
CA GLN A 163 8.60 -1.44 8.26
C GLN A 163 9.77 -1.56 7.29
N GLN A 164 9.94 -2.73 6.67
CA GLN A 164 10.95 -2.92 5.63
C GLN A 164 10.65 -2.11 4.38
N TRP A 165 9.39 -2.06 3.96
CA TRP A 165 8.93 -1.22 2.85
C TRP A 165 9.14 0.27 3.12
N LEU A 166 8.76 0.77 4.30
CA LEU A 166 9.02 2.14 4.74
C LEU A 166 10.51 2.45 4.71
N SER A 167 11.33 1.56 5.27
CA SER A 167 12.79 1.71 5.29
C SER A 167 13.38 1.76 3.88
N ALA A 168 12.91 0.91 2.96
CA ALA A 168 13.36 0.89 1.57
C ALA A 168 12.91 2.14 0.79
N THR A 169 11.72 2.67 1.10
CA THR A 169 11.14 3.82 0.40
C THR A 169 11.70 5.15 0.90
N ILE A 170 11.96 5.29 2.20
CA ILE A 170 12.45 6.53 2.83
C ILE A 170 13.97 6.68 2.68
N ARG A 171 14.75 5.59 2.70
CA ARG A 171 16.22 5.67 2.55
C ARG A 171 16.71 6.48 1.33
N PRO A 172 16.12 6.35 0.13
CA PRO A 172 16.54 7.19 -1.00
C PRO A 172 16.12 8.67 -0.85
N VAL A 173 15.27 9.02 0.13
CA VAL A 173 14.63 10.34 0.25
C VAL A 173 15.35 11.26 1.26
N ILE A 174 16.06 10.69 2.24
CA ILE A 174 16.81 11.46 3.24
C ILE A 174 18.28 11.56 2.77
N PRO A 175 18.81 12.77 2.50
CA PRO A 175 20.22 12.97 2.16
C PRO A 175 21.17 12.65 3.31
#